data_AF-A0A6J1TTE3-F1
#
_entry.id   AF-A0A6J1TTE3-F1
#
_cell.length_a   1.000
_cell.length_b   1.000
_cell.length_c   1.000
_cell.angle_alpha   90.00
_cell.angle_beta   90.00
_cell.angle_gamma   90.00
#
_symmetry.space_group_name_H-M   'P 1'
#
loop_
_entity.id
_entity.type
_entity.pdbx_description
1 polymer ?
#
loop_
_entity_poly.entity_id
_entity_poly.type
_entity_poly.pdbx_seq_one_letter_code
_entity_poly.pdbx_strand_id
1 'polypeptide(L)'
;MASFAISGCFRSGRAALLLPRCLLRWRGFCEGPGAEETKTDVPKPCFMDEKVQNLLSKMTGMDLQKIFKARKQELNPPVYKVMTESQLEEASEQAVKMAKKYLKMPPVLNVREPIDDVLAEDRIIDGSEPYKYVFTDLTYDIPHNERFIVVRETNGVLRKATWEERDRMIQIYFPKEGRKIVPSFSDKNSAMTMFLQDRHEELLDRCLLQFEPDSADYIRIHHETYEDIDKNGKYDLLRSTKYFGGMVWYLVSRKKTEGLLLDMIQRNLFEDAISLISLYHMLHPDCESAREAQEQDIKGIDLIKAFAKAETSRASYIELILQAYQALSHKSAASQND
;
A
#
# COMPACT_ATOMS: atom_id res chain seq x y z
N MET A 1 -37.23 61.64 25.56
CA MET A 1 -36.57 62.50 26.55
C MET A 1 -35.41 61.73 27.16
N ALA A 2 -34.22 62.34 27.14
CA ALA A 2 -32.97 62.08 27.89
C ALA A 2 -32.62 60.61 28.20
N SER A 3 -31.60 59.98 27.58
CA SER A 3 -30.15 60.23 27.70
C SER A 3 -29.60 60.07 29.12
N PHE A 4 -28.83 59.02 29.38
CA PHE A 4 -27.55 59.11 30.09
C PHE A 4 -26.61 57.99 29.62
N ALA A 5 -25.52 58.43 29.00
CA ALA A 5 -24.34 57.66 28.68
C ALA A 5 -23.38 57.68 29.87
N ILE A 6 -22.64 56.60 30.11
CA ILE A 6 -21.34 56.67 30.77
C ILE A 6 -20.33 55.90 29.92
N SER A 7 -19.32 56.68 29.52
CA SER A 7 -18.10 56.37 28.81
C SER A 7 -17.10 55.55 29.64
N GLY A 8 -16.33 54.69 28.99
CA GLY A 8 -15.11 54.10 29.54
C GLY A 8 -14.14 53.68 28.43
N CYS A 9 -13.10 54.49 28.23
CA CYS A 9 -12.07 54.37 27.19
C CYS A 9 -11.19 53.11 27.29
N PHE A 10 -10.94 52.53 26.11
CA PHE A 10 -9.63 52.23 25.53
C PHE A 10 -8.45 51.96 26.48
N ARG A 11 -8.03 50.69 26.55
CA ARG A 11 -6.60 50.33 26.54
C ARG A 11 -6.35 49.24 25.52
N SER A 12 -5.79 49.69 24.40
CA SER A 12 -5.11 48.90 23.38
C SER A 12 -3.98 48.09 24.02
N GLY A 13 -4.18 46.78 24.14
CA GLY A 13 -3.13 45.81 24.43
C GLY A 13 -2.95 44.94 23.20
N ARG A 14 -1.91 45.21 22.41
CA ARG A 14 -1.44 44.33 21.34
C ARG A 14 -0.93 43.02 21.97
N ALA A 15 -1.77 42.02 22.08
CA ALA A 15 -1.34 40.64 22.29
C ALA A 15 -0.91 40.09 20.92
N ALA A 16 0.40 40.09 20.66
CA ALA A 16 0.98 39.37 19.55
C ALA A 16 0.76 37.87 19.79
N LEU A 17 -0.26 37.31 19.13
CA LEU A 17 -0.45 35.87 19.01
C LEU A 17 0.71 35.32 18.17
N LEU A 18 1.77 34.88 18.85
CA LEU A 18 2.79 34.01 18.30
C LEU A 18 2.15 32.67 18.00
N LEU A 19 1.72 32.49 16.75
CA LEU A 19 1.39 31.19 16.17
C LEU A 19 2.67 30.32 16.21
N PRO A 20 2.69 29.18 16.92
CA PRO A 20 3.70 28.18 16.66
C PRO A 20 3.31 27.48 15.36
N ARG A 21 3.96 27.87 14.26
CA ARG A 21 4.06 27.05 13.04
C ARG A 21 4.82 25.77 13.39
N CYS A 22 4.14 24.80 13.95
CA CYS A 22 4.65 23.43 14.04
C CYS A 22 4.38 22.75 12.69
N LEU A 23 5.27 23.01 11.73
CA LEU A 23 5.39 22.19 10.53
C LEU A 23 5.95 20.83 10.97
N LEU A 24 5.07 19.93 11.40
CA LEU A 24 5.40 18.52 11.57
C LEU A 24 5.62 17.93 10.17
N ARG A 25 6.87 18.06 9.73
CA ARG A 25 7.47 17.32 8.62
C ARG A 25 7.42 15.85 9.01
N TRP A 26 6.48 15.10 8.44
CA TRP A 26 6.48 13.64 8.50
C TRP A 26 7.75 13.14 7.80
N ARG A 27 8.84 12.95 8.57
CA ARG A 27 9.93 12.09 8.16
C ARG A 27 9.48 10.67 8.47
N GLY A 28 9.04 9.96 7.44
CA GLY A 28 9.00 8.50 7.48
C GLY A 28 10.44 8.02 7.61
N PHE A 29 10.83 7.64 8.83
CA PHE A 29 12.09 6.95 9.08
C PHE A 29 11.89 5.47 8.72
N CYS A 30 12.44 5.08 7.58
CA CYS A 30 12.68 3.69 7.24
C CYS A 30 14.15 3.39 7.51
N GLU A 31 14.50 3.02 8.73
CA GLU A 31 15.79 2.40 9.04
C GLU A 31 15.53 1.13 9.85
N GLY A 32 15.92 -0.02 9.29
CA GLY A 32 16.10 -1.26 10.05
C GLY A 32 17.59 -1.49 10.27
N PRO A 33 18.00 -2.19 11.36
CA PRO A 33 19.41 -2.38 11.65
C PRO A 33 19.97 -3.55 10.83
N GLY A 34 21.09 -3.32 10.14
CA GLY A 34 21.95 -4.40 9.61
C GLY A 34 22.21 -4.34 8.11
N ALA A 35 23.02 -3.39 7.66
CA ALA A 35 23.89 -3.53 6.49
C ALA A 35 25.01 -2.48 6.59
N GLU A 36 26.26 -2.91 6.41
CA GLU A 36 27.44 -2.03 6.40
C GLU A 36 27.25 -0.86 5.43
N GLU A 37 27.32 0.36 5.97
CA GLU A 37 27.11 1.60 5.23
C GLU A 37 28.28 1.88 4.28
N THR A 38 28.08 1.62 3.00
CA THR A 38 28.69 2.45 1.96
C THR A 38 27.75 3.62 1.69
N LYS A 39 28.11 4.80 2.20
CA LYS A 39 27.33 6.03 2.10
C LYS A 39 27.32 6.55 0.66
N THR A 40 26.26 6.27 -0.08
CA THR A 40 25.81 7.11 -1.19
C THR A 40 24.64 7.97 -0.68
N ASP A 41 24.82 9.29 -0.68
CA ASP A 41 23.92 10.33 -0.12
C ASP A 41 22.55 10.47 -0.85
N VAL A 42 22.14 9.47 -1.65
CA VAL A 42 20.85 9.50 -2.35
C VAL A 42 19.80 8.84 -1.46
N PRO A 43 18.75 9.58 -1.03
CA PRO A 43 17.69 9.00 -0.23
C PRO A 43 17.01 7.88 -1.03
N LYS A 44 16.90 6.69 -0.42
CA LYS A 44 16.18 5.57 -1.03
C LYS A 44 14.74 6.00 -1.35
N PRO A 45 14.23 5.68 -2.56
CA PRO A 45 12.88 6.08 -2.94
C PRO A 45 11.85 5.46 -1.99
N CYS A 46 10.85 6.23 -1.63
CA CYS A 46 9.73 5.78 -0.81
C CYS A 46 8.58 5.31 -1.71
N PHE A 47 7.80 4.34 -1.23
CA PHE A 47 6.61 3.87 -1.94
C PHE A 47 5.62 5.01 -2.24
N MET A 48 5.51 6.02 -1.37
CA MET A 48 4.60 7.17 -1.53
C MET A 48 5.12 8.28 -2.46
N ASP A 49 6.35 8.17 -2.99
CA ASP A 49 6.91 9.19 -3.87
C ASP A 49 6.11 9.29 -5.17
N GLU A 50 5.88 10.51 -5.66
CA GLU A 50 5.05 10.74 -6.86
C GLU A 50 5.57 9.98 -8.08
N LYS A 51 6.89 9.94 -8.28
CA LYS A 51 7.51 9.19 -9.38
C LYS A 51 7.23 7.69 -9.30
N VAL A 52 7.35 7.12 -8.10
CA VAL A 52 7.06 5.70 -7.85
C VAL A 52 5.58 5.41 -8.05
N GLN A 53 4.71 6.23 -7.47
CA GLN A 53 3.25 6.09 -7.61
C GLN A 53 2.79 6.19 -9.06
N ASN A 54 3.39 7.07 -9.87
CA ASN A 54 3.10 7.20 -11.30
C ASN A 54 3.48 5.94 -12.07
N LEU A 55 4.67 5.38 -11.84
CA LEU A 55 5.10 4.12 -12.47
C LEU A 55 4.22 2.95 -12.06
N LEU A 56 3.94 2.81 -10.76
CA LEU A 56 3.06 1.76 -10.24
C LEU A 56 1.65 1.88 -10.83
N SER A 57 1.09 3.09 -10.90
CA SER A 57 -0.23 3.34 -11.47
C SER A 57 -0.28 3.01 -12.97
N LYS A 58 0.79 3.29 -13.72
CA LYS A 58 0.92 2.89 -15.14
C LYS A 58 0.85 1.37 -15.26
N MET A 59 1.67 0.64 -14.50
CA MET A 59 1.74 -0.82 -14.55
C MET A 59 0.48 -1.53 -14.03
N THR A 60 -0.26 -0.93 -13.09
CA THR A 60 -1.52 -1.49 -12.59
C THR A 60 -2.57 -1.60 -13.70
N GLY A 61 -2.56 -0.67 -14.64
CA GLY A 61 -3.59 -0.55 -15.66
C GLY A 61 -4.97 -0.17 -15.08
N MET A 62 -5.95 0.00 -15.97
CA MET A 62 -7.31 0.34 -15.58
C MET A 62 -8.31 -0.41 -16.46
N ASP A 63 -8.76 -1.57 -15.97
CA ASP A 63 -9.89 -2.29 -16.54
C ASP A 63 -11.17 -1.98 -15.75
N LEU A 64 -12.05 -1.16 -16.35
CA LEU A 64 -13.32 -0.77 -15.74
C LEU A 64 -14.25 -1.96 -15.46
N GLN A 65 -14.22 -3.00 -16.29
CA GLN A 65 -15.06 -4.19 -16.12
C GLN A 65 -14.63 -5.00 -14.89
N LYS A 66 -13.31 -5.10 -14.67
CA LYS A 66 -12.76 -5.77 -13.50
C LYS A 66 -12.98 -4.93 -12.22
N ILE A 67 -12.74 -3.63 -12.28
CA ILE A 67 -12.88 -2.72 -11.12
C ILE A 67 -14.33 -2.67 -10.64
N PHE A 68 -15.30 -2.55 -11.56
CA PHE A 68 -16.73 -2.49 -11.26
C PHE A 68 -17.45 -3.84 -11.39
N LYS A 69 -16.71 -4.95 -11.20
CA LYS A 69 -17.27 -6.29 -11.24
C LYS A 69 -18.45 -6.42 -10.28
N ALA A 70 -19.52 -7.06 -10.74
CA ALA A 70 -20.71 -7.32 -9.93
C ALA A 70 -20.37 -8.11 -8.66
N ARG A 71 -20.74 -7.57 -7.50
CA ARG A 71 -20.53 -8.17 -6.18
C ARG A 71 -21.81 -8.85 -5.70
N LYS A 72 -21.65 -9.86 -4.86
CA LYS A 72 -22.79 -10.50 -4.16
C LYS A 72 -23.28 -9.55 -3.08
N GLN A 73 -24.33 -8.81 -3.39
CA GLN A 73 -24.99 -7.84 -2.50
C GLN A 73 -26.50 -7.85 -2.79
N GLU A 74 -27.27 -7.18 -1.95
CA GLU A 74 -28.69 -6.97 -2.21
C GLU A 74 -28.87 -6.19 -3.52
N LEU A 75 -29.69 -6.75 -4.43
CA LEU A 75 -29.87 -6.21 -5.76
C LEU A 75 -31.05 -5.24 -5.78
N ASN A 76 -30.78 -4.04 -6.29
CA ASN A 76 -31.80 -3.05 -6.60
C ASN A 76 -32.10 -3.09 -8.11
N PRO A 77 -33.33 -2.76 -8.54
CA PRO A 77 -33.66 -2.70 -9.96
C PRO A 77 -32.78 -1.65 -10.68
N PRO A 78 -32.21 -1.98 -11.86
CA PRO A 78 -31.36 -1.05 -12.59
C PRO A 78 -32.18 0.13 -13.14
N VAL A 79 -31.57 1.32 -13.17
CA VAL A 79 -32.17 2.54 -13.72
C VAL A 79 -31.61 2.78 -15.12
N TYR A 80 -32.48 2.71 -16.12
CA TYR A 80 -32.13 3.00 -17.51
C TYR A 80 -32.27 4.50 -17.80
N LYS A 81 -31.31 5.07 -18.53
CA LYS A 81 -31.31 6.46 -18.97
C LYS A 81 -30.98 6.51 -20.46
N VAL A 82 -31.70 7.32 -21.22
CA VAL A 82 -31.36 7.63 -22.62
C VAL A 82 -30.37 8.78 -22.60
N MET A 83 -29.22 8.60 -23.23
CA MET A 83 -28.11 9.58 -23.24
C MET A 83 -27.73 9.94 -24.67
N THR A 84 -27.30 11.17 -24.87
CA THR A 84 -26.57 11.59 -26.09
C THR A 84 -25.11 11.16 -26.01
N GLU A 85 -24.37 11.21 -27.13
CA GLU A 85 -22.94 10.86 -27.15
C GLU A 85 -22.12 11.67 -26.15
N SER A 86 -22.33 13.00 -26.10
CA SER A 86 -21.67 13.87 -25.13
C SER A 86 -21.92 13.47 -23.67
N GLN A 87 -23.14 13.06 -23.34
CA GLN A 87 -23.48 12.60 -21.99
C GLN A 87 -22.88 11.24 -21.67
N LEU A 88 -22.71 10.37 -22.68
CA LEU A 88 -22.04 9.09 -22.53
C LEU A 88 -20.55 9.28 -22.27
N GLU A 89 -19.90 10.19 -23.00
CA GLU A 89 -18.51 10.58 -22.76
C GLU A 89 -18.32 11.12 -21.34
N GLU A 90 -19.15 12.07 -20.90
CA GLU A 90 -19.12 12.60 -19.53
C GLU A 90 -19.30 11.51 -18.47
N ALA A 91 -20.24 10.59 -18.68
CA ALA A 91 -20.46 9.45 -17.77
C ALA A 91 -19.25 8.52 -17.74
N SER A 92 -18.60 8.30 -18.89
CA SER A 92 -17.38 7.49 -18.99
C SER A 92 -16.21 8.13 -18.24
N GLU A 93 -16.04 9.46 -18.34
CA GLU A 93 -15.01 10.18 -17.59
C GLU A 93 -15.26 10.11 -16.08
N GLN A 94 -16.52 10.21 -15.65
CA GLN A 94 -16.89 10.06 -14.25
C GLN A 94 -16.58 8.65 -13.75
N ALA A 95 -16.84 7.62 -14.55
CA ALA A 95 -16.47 6.24 -14.24
C ALA A 95 -14.95 6.09 -14.09
N VAL A 96 -14.16 6.69 -14.98
CA VAL A 96 -12.69 6.72 -14.89
C VAL A 96 -12.21 7.45 -13.63
N LYS A 97 -12.80 8.60 -13.30
CA LYS A 97 -12.47 9.37 -12.08
C LYS A 97 -12.79 8.55 -10.82
N MET A 98 -13.91 7.82 -10.81
CA MET A 98 -14.26 6.91 -9.72
C MET A 98 -13.29 5.72 -9.65
N ALA A 99 -12.96 5.09 -10.78
CA ALA A 99 -12.02 3.98 -10.85
C ALA A 99 -10.64 4.36 -10.28
N LYS A 100 -10.12 5.56 -10.58
CA LYS A 100 -8.89 6.08 -9.98
C LYS A 100 -8.94 6.17 -8.46
N LYS A 101 -10.09 6.52 -7.87
CA LYS A 101 -10.28 6.54 -6.41
C LYS A 101 -10.27 5.12 -5.84
N TYR A 102 -10.92 4.17 -6.49
CA TYR A 102 -10.93 2.75 -6.08
C TYR A 102 -9.54 2.10 -6.17
N LEU A 103 -8.74 2.48 -7.16
CA LEU A 103 -7.38 1.97 -7.39
C LEU A 103 -6.33 2.60 -6.47
N LYS A 104 -6.69 3.53 -5.58
CA LYS A 104 -5.74 4.14 -4.66
C LYS A 104 -5.08 3.05 -3.81
N MET A 105 -3.77 2.90 -3.97
CA MET A 105 -2.99 1.85 -3.32
C MET A 105 -2.87 2.12 -1.81
N PRO A 106 -3.00 1.08 -0.96
CA PRO A 106 -2.76 1.23 0.46
C PRO A 106 -1.26 1.51 0.71
N PRO A 107 -0.91 2.29 1.75
CA PRO A 107 0.48 2.56 2.05
C PRO A 107 1.20 1.28 2.51
N VAL A 108 2.46 1.16 2.10
CA VAL A 108 3.36 0.09 2.55
C VAL A 108 4.18 0.65 3.71
N LEU A 109 3.95 0.10 4.90
CA LEU A 109 4.62 0.48 6.14
C LEU A 109 5.49 -0.68 6.64
N ASN A 110 6.47 -0.36 7.48
CA ASN A 110 7.24 -1.36 8.20
C ASN A 110 6.43 -1.91 9.37
N VAL A 111 6.83 -3.07 9.88
CA VAL A 111 6.23 -3.65 11.08
C VAL A 111 6.45 -2.70 12.25
N ARG A 112 5.37 -2.35 12.95
CA ARG A 112 5.42 -1.52 14.16
C ARG A 112 6.22 -2.19 15.29
N GLU A 113 6.96 -1.39 16.05
CA GLU A 113 7.72 -1.86 17.22
C GLU A 113 6.76 -2.22 18.37
N PRO A 114 7.05 -3.28 19.15
CA PRO A 114 6.23 -3.65 20.29
C PRO A 114 6.25 -2.55 21.36
N ILE A 115 5.10 -2.30 21.99
CA ILE A 115 4.99 -1.36 23.11
C ILE A 115 5.34 -2.11 24.39
N ASP A 116 6.44 -1.72 25.01
CA ASP A 116 6.83 -2.18 26.36
C ASP A 116 7.15 -0.96 27.22
N ASP A 117 6.10 -0.37 27.79
CA ASP A 117 6.20 0.85 28.60
C ASP A 117 5.39 0.68 29.89
N VAL A 118 6.10 0.73 31.01
CA VAL A 118 5.56 0.59 32.37
C VAL A 118 5.44 1.98 33.00
N LEU A 119 4.22 2.34 33.39
CA LEU A 119 3.89 3.65 33.95
C LEU A 119 4.08 3.68 35.47
N ALA A 120 3.69 2.60 36.17
CA ALA A 120 3.78 2.50 37.63
C ALA A 120 3.81 1.05 38.10
N GLU A 121 4.38 0.81 39.28
CA GLU A 121 4.44 -0.51 39.92
C GLU A 121 3.98 -0.43 41.39
N ASP A 122 2.80 -0.98 41.67
CA ASP A 122 2.19 -0.94 43.01
C ASP A 122 2.15 -2.35 43.63
N ARG A 123 3.25 -2.77 44.27
CA ARG A 123 3.38 -4.12 44.84
C ARG A 123 2.37 -4.48 45.93
N ILE A 124 1.68 -3.49 46.50
CA ILE A 124 0.66 -3.70 47.54
C ILE A 124 -0.59 -4.39 46.96
N ILE A 125 -0.84 -4.22 45.66
CA ILE A 125 -2.00 -4.76 44.95
C ILE A 125 -1.70 -6.17 44.39
N ASP A 126 -0.44 -6.60 44.44
CA ASP A 126 0.00 -7.91 43.94
C ASP A 126 -0.77 -9.05 44.62
N GLY A 127 -1.44 -9.88 43.81
CA GLY A 127 -2.25 -11.00 44.28
C GLY A 127 -3.60 -10.61 44.87
N SER A 128 -4.00 -9.33 44.85
CA SER A 128 -5.32 -8.89 45.31
C SER A 128 -6.43 -9.27 44.33
N GLU A 129 -6.17 -9.19 43.03
CA GLU A 129 -7.15 -9.42 41.97
C GLU A 129 -6.69 -10.55 41.04
N PRO A 130 -7.58 -11.50 40.67
CA PRO A 130 -7.19 -12.64 39.83
C PRO A 130 -7.25 -12.36 38.32
N TYR A 131 -7.64 -11.15 37.90
CA TYR A 131 -7.77 -10.75 36.50
C TYR A 131 -7.17 -9.37 36.25
N LYS A 132 -6.73 -9.13 35.02
CA LYS A 132 -6.24 -7.81 34.57
C LYS A 132 -7.38 -6.86 34.21
N TYR A 133 -7.18 -5.58 34.50
CA TYR A 133 -8.12 -4.51 34.13
C TYR A 133 -7.55 -3.71 32.97
N VAL A 134 -8.37 -3.44 31.95
CA VAL A 134 -7.99 -2.63 30.79
C VAL A 134 -8.77 -1.34 30.82
N PHE A 135 -8.08 -0.23 31.02
CA PHE A 135 -8.67 1.11 31.03
C PHE A 135 -8.43 1.75 29.66
N THR A 136 -9.50 2.19 29.01
CA THR A 136 -9.47 2.81 27.69
C THR A 136 -10.08 4.20 27.75
N ASP A 137 -9.34 5.21 27.30
CA ASP A 137 -9.89 6.55 27.09
C ASP A 137 -10.89 6.52 25.93
N LEU A 138 -12.10 7.05 26.16
CA LEU A 138 -13.21 7.07 25.20
C LEU A 138 -13.47 8.47 24.60
N THR A 139 -12.58 9.43 24.82
CA THR A 139 -12.71 10.80 24.27
C THR A 139 -12.81 10.76 22.74
N TYR A 140 -13.81 11.42 22.16
CA TYR A 140 -14.12 11.31 20.74
C TYR A 140 -13.07 11.97 19.83
N ASP A 141 -12.61 13.17 20.19
CA ASP A 141 -11.74 14.01 19.35
C ASP A 141 -10.27 13.54 19.27
N ILE A 142 -9.92 12.42 19.92
CA ILE A 142 -8.55 11.90 19.97
C ILE A 142 -8.37 10.80 18.90
N PRO A 143 -7.36 10.90 18.02
CA PRO A 143 -7.11 9.88 17.02
C PRO A 143 -6.73 8.54 17.67
N HIS A 144 -7.08 7.43 17.01
CA HIS A 144 -6.84 6.09 17.54
C HIS A 144 -5.36 5.76 17.77
N ASN A 145 -4.43 6.46 17.14
CA ASN A 145 -2.98 6.25 17.34
C ASN A 145 -2.46 6.92 18.62
N GLU A 146 -3.09 7.98 19.10
CA GLU A 146 -2.65 8.76 20.28
C GLU A 146 -3.45 8.43 21.55
N ARG A 147 -4.55 7.68 21.40
CA ARG A 147 -5.44 7.28 22.51
C ARG A 147 -4.71 6.55 23.63
N PHE A 148 -5.00 6.88 24.88
CA PHE A 148 -4.43 6.19 26.04
C PHE A 148 -5.21 4.91 26.36
N ILE A 149 -4.50 3.78 26.35
CA ILE A 149 -5.02 2.48 26.77
C ILE A 149 -3.97 1.84 27.68
N VAL A 150 -4.36 1.56 28.91
CA VAL A 150 -3.48 1.05 29.95
C VAL A 150 -4.06 -0.24 30.53
N VAL A 151 -3.16 -1.13 30.95
CA VAL A 151 -3.50 -2.42 31.53
C VAL A 151 -2.92 -2.46 32.94
N ARG A 152 -3.79 -2.71 33.92
CA ARG A 152 -3.39 -3.07 35.27
C ARG A 152 -3.30 -4.58 35.35
N GLU A 153 -2.09 -5.08 35.51
CA GLU A 153 -1.79 -6.49 35.67
C GLU A 153 -2.03 -6.94 37.12
N THR A 154 -2.17 -8.25 37.32
CA THR A 154 -2.44 -8.86 38.63
C THR A 154 -1.28 -8.71 39.62
N ASN A 155 -0.07 -8.42 39.13
CA ASN A 155 1.13 -8.17 39.93
C ASN A 155 1.27 -6.71 40.39
N GLY A 156 0.24 -5.88 40.17
CA GLY A 156 0.22 -4.46 40.54
C GLY A 156 0.89 -3.52 39.53
N VAL A 157 1.42 -4.04 38.41
CA VAL A 157 2.05 -3.24 37.36
C VAL A 157 0.98 -2.55 36.50
N LEU A 158 1.12 -1.24 36.29
CA LEU A 158 0.37 -0.45 35.32
C LEU A 158 1.25 -0.22 34.09
N ARG A 159 0.90 -0.85 32.97
CA ARG A 159 1.62 -0.71 31.70
C ARG A 159 0.72 -0.19 30.60
N LYS A 160 1.31 0.28 29.50
CA LYS A 160 0.56 0.50 28.26
C LYS A 160 0.09 -0.84 27.68
N ALA A 161 -1.06 -0.83 27.03
CA ALA A 161 -1.58 -2.00 26.33
C ALA A 161 -0.67 -2.39 25.16
N THR A 162 -0.57 -3.69 24.87
CA THR A 162 0.08 -4.14 23.64
C THR A 162 -0.73 -3.70 22.42
N TRP A 163 -0.13 -3.78 21.24
CA TRP A 163 -0.81 -3.43 20.00
C TRP A 163 -2.07 -4.29 19.73
N GLU A 164 -2.02 -5.58 20.05
CA GLU A 164 -3.15 -6.50 19.88
C GLU A 164 -4.28 -6.17 20.87
N GLU A 165 -3.91 -5.84 22.12
CA GLU A 165 -4.86 -5.37 23.14
C GLU A 165 -5.51 -4.05 22.71
N ARG A 166 -4.71 -3.11 22.19
CA ARG A 166 -5.15 -1.82 21.69
C ARG A 166 -6.12 -1.96 20.53
N ASP A 167 -5.76 -2.68 19.47
CA ASP A 167 -6.61 -2.85 18.29
C ASP A 167 -7.95 -3.52 18.67
N ARG A 168 -7.90 -4.49 19.60
CA ARG A 168 -9.09 -5.17 20.13
C ARG A 168 -9.99 -4.21 20.93
N MET A 169 -9.42 -3.40 21.84
CA MET A 169 -10.19 -2.45 22.63
C MET A 169 -10.81 -1.37 21.75
N ILE A 170 -10.07 -0.86 20.76
CA ILE A 170 -10.58 0.11 19.79
C ILE A 170 -11.77 -0.48 19.05
N GLN A 171 -11.70 -1.72 18.57
CA GLN A 171 -12.84 -2.34 17.88
C GLN A 171 -14.06 -2.56 18.78
N ILE A 172 -13.88 -2.78 20.08
CA ILE A 172 -14.99 -2.95 21.03
C ILE A 172 -15.74 -1.63 21.24
N TYR A 173 -15.01 -0.53 21.47
CA TYR A 173 -15.61 0.76 21.77
C TYR A 173 -15.94 1.61 20.53
N PHE A 174 -15.18 1.42 19.45
CA PHE A 174 -15.32 2.11 18.16
C PHE A 174 -15.40 1.07 17.03
N PRO A 175 -16.56 0.40 16.88
CA PRO A 175 -16.69 -0.70 15.93
C PRO A 175 -16.58 -0.21 14.48
N LYS A 176 -15.62 -0.76 13.74
CA LYS A 176 -15.50 -0.61 12.28
C LYS A 176 -16.21 -1.76 11.58
N GLU A 177 -17.02 -1.44 10.57
CA GLU A 177 -17.70 -2.45 9.75
C GLU A 177 -16.70 -3.40 9.08
N GLY A 178 -17.01 -4.70 9.10
CA GLY A 178 -16.17 -5.75 8.52
C GLY A 178 -14.99 -6.22 9.38
N ARG A 179 -14.62 -5.48 10.44
CA ARG A 179 -13.57 -5.88 11.38
C ARG A 179 -14.13 -6.74 12.51
N LYS A 180 -13.50 -7.89 12.79
CA LYS A 180 -13.86 -8.74 13.93
C LYS A 180 -12.94 -8.48 15.13
N ILE A 181 -13.48 -8.63 16.34
CA ILE A 181 -12.70 -8.48 17.60
C ILE A 181 -11.61 -9.56 17.67
N VAL A 182 -11.95 -10.80 17.31
CA VAL A 182 -11.01 -11.91 17.19
C VAL A 182 -10.95 -12.32 15.72
N PRO A 183 -9.81 -12.14 15.04
CA PRO A 183 -9.68 -12.47 13.62
C PRO A 183 -9.77 -13.99 13.42
N SER A 184 -10.78 -14.45 12.69
CA SER A 184 -11.00 -15.90 12.46
C SER A 184 -10.12 -16.51 11.36
N PHE A 185 -9.37 -15.71 10.60
CA PHE A 185 -8.69 -16.16 9.37
C PHE A 185 -7.16 -16.11 9.46
N SER A 186 -6.60 -15.91 10.66
CA SER A 186 -5.15 -15.94 10.86
C SER A 186 -4.55 -17.36 10.73
N ASP A 187 -5.37 -18.38 10.56
CA ASP A 187 -4.92 -19.76 10.37
C ASP A 187 -4.37 -19.95 8.95
N LYS A 188 -3.11 -20.38 8.87
CA LYS A 188 -2.40 -20.70 7.60
C LYS A 188 -3.19 -21.63 6.69
N ASN A 189 -3.95 -22.56 7.28
CA ASN A 189 -4.78 -23.51 6.54
C ASN A 189 -5.91 -22.83 5.77
N SER A 190 -6.48 -21.74 6.30
CA SER A 190 -7.52 -20.98 5.61
C SER A 190 -6.97 -20.15 4.45
N ALA A 191 -5.75 -19.62 4.57
CA ALA A 191 -5.11 -18.88 3.47
C ALA A 191 -4.81 -19.82 2.30
N MET A 192 -4.27 -21.01 2.57
CA MET A 192 -3.96 -22.01 1.55
C MET A 192 -5.18 -22.41 0.72
N THR A 193 -6.34 -22.60 1.36
CA THR A 193 -7.57 -22.96 0.62
C THR A 193 -8.05 -21.83 -0.30
N MET A 194 -7.82 -20.56 0.05
CA MET A 194 -8.12 -19.43 -0.82
C MET A 194 -7.15 -19.31 -2.00
N PHE A 195 -5.86 -19.63 -1.79
CA PHE A 195 -4.87 -19.65 -2.86
C PHE A 195 -5.17 -20.71 -3.92
N LEU A 196 -5.60 -21.90 -3.50
CA LEU A 196 -6.04 -22.96 -4.42
C LEU A 196 -7.28 -22.57 -5.26
N GLN A 197 -8.08 -21.62 -4.78
CA GLN A 197 -9.29 -21.14 -5.46
C GLN A 197 -9.06 -19.86 -6.29
N ASP A 198 -7.82 -19.37 -6.40
CA ASP A 198 -7.49 -18.09 -7.07
C ASP A 198 -8.20 -16.87 -6.45
N ARG A 199 -8.47 -16.92 -5.14
CA ARG A 199 -9.18 -15.87 -4.39
C ARG A 199 -8.23 -14.95 -3.61
N HIS A 200 -7.08 -14.65 -4.21
CA HIS A 200 -6.04 -13.79 -3.61
C HIS A 200 -6.55 -12.38 -3.32
N GLU A 201 -7.28 -11.77 -4.26
CA GLU A 201 -7.87 -10.43 -4.08
C GLU A 201 -8.81 -10.37 -2.87
N GLU A 202 -9.65 -11.39 -2.69
CA GLU A 202 -10.57 -11.45 -1.56
C GLU A 202 -9.87 -11.61 -0.22
N LEU A 203 -8.76 -12.36 -0.18
CA LEU A 203 -7.95 -12.49 1.02
C LEU A 203 -7.33 -11.15 1.40
N LEU A 204 -6.78 -10.42 0.42
CA LEU A 204 -6.21 -9.09 0.64
C LEU A 204 -7.28 -8.07 1.08
N ASP A 205 -8.48 -8.12 0.50
CA ASP A 205 -9.62 -7.30 0.93
C ASP A 205 -10.03 -7.58 2.39
N ARG A 206 -10.06 -8.85 2.81
CA ARG A 206 -10.32 -9.22 4.21
C ARG A 206 -9.21 -8.75 5.13
N CYS A 207 -7.95 -8.87 4.69
CA CYS A 207 -6.78 -8.43 5.44
C CYS A 207 -6.82 -6.91 5.69
N LEU A 208 -7.09 -6.12 4.65
CA LEU A 208 -7.18 -4.66 4.71
C LEU A 208 -8.30 -4.16 5.63
N LEU A 209 -9.40 -4.90 5.74
CA LEU A 209 -10.49 -4.56 6.66
C LEU A 209 -10.17 -4.92 8.11
N GLN A 210 -9.48 -6.04 8.31
CA GLN A 210 -9.25 -6.62 9.63
C GLN A 210 -8.05 -6.02 10.37
N PHE A 211 -6.93 -5.76 9.68
CA PHE A 211 -5.66 -5.39 10.31
C PHE A 211 -5.23 -3.99 9.89
N GLU A 212 -4.43 -3.33 10.73
CA GLU A 212 -3.77 -2.08 10.36
C GLU A 212 -2.57 -2.35 9.42
N PRO A 213 -2.21 -1.40 8.53
CA PRO A 213 -1.14 -1.62 7.54
C PRO A 213 0.26 -1.87 8.11
N ASP A 214 0.51 -1.46 9.35
CA ASP A 214 1.76 -1.61 10.10
C ASP A 214 1.79 -2.86 11.01
N SER A 215 0.67 -3.60 11.06
CA SER A 215 0.58 -4.84 11.85
C SER A 215 1.42 -5.96 11.24
N ALA A 216 2.06 -6.76 12.09
CA ALA A 216 2.83 -7.92 11.68
C ALA A 216 1.99 -8.94 10.90
N ASP A 217 0.73 -9.15 11.29
CA ASP A 217 -0.19 -10.07 10.61
C ASP A 217 -0.58 -9.57 9.22
N TYR A 218 -0.81 -8.26 9.07
CA TYR A 218 -1.11 -7.63 7.78
C TYR A 218 0.02 -7.88 6.79
N ILE A 219 1.24 -7.53 7.20
CA ILE A 219 2.45 -7.65 6.39
C ILE A 219 2.73 -9.12 6.05
N ARG A 220 2.58 -10.03 7.02
CA ARG A 220 2.75 -11.47 6.80
C ARG A 220 1.82 -12.01 5.72
N ILE A 221 0.51 -11.73 5.83
CA ILE A 221 -0.50 -12.23 4.88
C ILE A 221 -0.26 -11.65 3.47
N HIS A 222 0.08 -10.37 3.37
CA HIS A 222 0.42 -9.75 2.09
C HIS A 222 1.64 -10.43 1.44
N HIS A 223 2.73 -10.61 2.19
CA HIS A 223 3.93 -11.28 1.70
C HIS A 223 3.68 -12.73 1.29
N GLU A 224 2.94 -13.50 2.10
CA GLU A 224 2.57 -14.89 1.76
C GLU A 224 1.76 -14.95 0.46
N THR A 225 0.82 -14.02 0.28
CA THR A 225 0.00 -13.92 -0.94
C THR A 225 0.85 -13.58 -2.17
N TYR A 226 1.79 -12.64 -2.04
CA TYR A 226 2.66 -12.24 -3.15
C TYR A 226 3.63 -13.37 -3.54
N GLU A 227 4.17 -14.11 -2.58
CA GLU A 227 5.02 -15.27 -2.84
C GLU A 227 4.26 -16.41 -3.53
N ASP A 228 2.99 -16.64 -3.18
CA ASP A 228 2.16 -17.64 -3.88
C ASP A 228 1.87 -17.23 -5.33
N ILE A 229 1.58 -15.95 -5.56
CA ILE A 229 1.37 -15.41 -6.91
C ILE A 229 2.62 -15.55 -7.77
N ASP A 230 3.79 -15.20 -7.23
CA ASP A 230 5.08 -15.30 -7.93
C ASP A 230 5.39 -16.76 -8.31
N LYS A 231 5.25 -17.69 -7.35
CA LYS A 231 5.45 -19.13 -7.59
C LYS A 231 4.57 -19.71 -8.68
N ASN A 232 3.31 -19.27 -8.75
CA ASN A 232 2.32 -19.79 -9.69
C ASN A 232 2.20 -18.95 -10.98
N GLY A 233 2.90 -17.82 -11.07
CA GLY A 233 2.83 -16.89 -12.21
C GLY A 233 1.47 -16.20 -12.38
N LYS A 234 0.69 -16.02 -11.31
CA LYS A 234 -0.72 -15.56 -11.35
C LYS A 234 -0.88 -14.04 -11.19
N TYR A 235 -0.01 -13.25 -11.81
CA TYR A 235 0.05 -11.79 -11.63
C TYR A 235 -1.22 -11.05 -12.07
N ASP A 236 -1.90 -11.59 -13.08
CA ASP A 236 -3.10 -11.02 -13.67
C ASP A 236 -4.27 -10.93 -12.68
N LEU A 237 -4.28 -11.80 -11.65
CA LEU A 237 -5.29 -11.74 -10.59
C LEU A 237 -5.29 -10.37 -9.90
N LEU A 238 -4.11 -9.79 -9.65
CA LEU A 238 -3.99 -8.49 -8.99
C LEU A 238 -3.92 -7.29 -9.95
N ARG A 239 -3.83 -7.49 -11.28
CA ARG A 239 -3.89 -6.36 -12.24
C ARG A 239 -5.21 -5.61 -12.13
N SER A 240 -5.21 -4.30 -12.36
CA SER A 240 -6.37 -3.42 -12.14
C SER A 240 -6.98 -3.53 -10.73
N THR A 241 -6.16 -3.82 -9.72
CA THR A 241 -6.53 -3.75 -8.31
C THR A 241 -5.58 -2.81 -7.56
N LYS A 242 -6.03 -2.26 -6.44
CA LYS A 242 -5.20 -1.43 -5.53
C LYS A 242 -4.02 -2.17 -4.91
N TYR A 243 -3.95 -3.51 -5.03
CA TYR A 243 -2.90 -4.33 -4.43
C TYR A 243 -1.71 -4.56 -5.36
N PHE A 244 -1.86 -4.28 -6.66
CA PHE A 244 -0.81 -4.54 -7.64
C PHE A 244 0.49 -3.81 -7.29
N GLY A 245 0.42 -2.53 -6.95
CA GLY A 245 1.64 -1.78 -6.64
C GLY A 245 2.36 -2.26 -5.38
N GLY A 246 1.62 -2.71 -4.36
CA GLY A 246 2.23 -3.32 -3.17
C GLY A 246 2.98 -4.61 -3.50
N MET A 247 2.41 -5.44 -4.39
CA MET A 247 3.08 -6.64 -4.90
C MET A 247 4.35 -6.30 -5.68
N VAL A 248 4.27 -5.37 -6.63
CA VAL A 248 5.43 -4.94 -7.43
C VAL A 248 6.53 -4.39 -6.53
N TRP A 249 6.18 -3.53 -5.57
CA TRP A 249 7.11 -2.97 -4.61
C TRP A 249 7.83 -4.04 -3.79
N TYR A 250 7.09 -5.05 -3.31
CA TYR A 250 7.63 -6.19 -2.59
C TYR A 250 8.62 -7.01 -3.44
N LEU A 251 8.23 -7.34 -4.68
CA LEU A 251 9.04 -8.13 -5.60
C LEU A 251 10.34 -7.40 -5.99
N VAL A 252 10.26 -6.10 -6.31
CA VAL A 252 11.43 -5.26 -6.63
C VAL A 252 12.36 -5.14 -5.42
N SER A 253 11.81 -4.92 -4.22
CA SER A 253 12.61 -4.80 -2.99
C SER A 253 13.40 -6.09 -2.69
N ARG A 254 12.86 -7.26 -3.04
CA ARG A 254 13.51 -8.57 -2.86
C ARG A 254 14.28 -9.09 -4.07
N LYS A 255 14.42 -8.29 -5.13
CA LYS A 255 15.04 -8.67 -6.41
C LYS A 255 14.40 -9.92 -7.06
N LYS A 256 13.10 -10.11 -6.88
CA LYS A 256 12.30 -11.19 -7.48
C LYS A 256 11.40 -10.66 -8.60
N THR A 257 11.99 -10.02 -9.61
CA THR A 257 11.23 -9.36 -10.70
C THR A 257 11.12 -10.20 -11.97
N GLU A 258 11.90 -11.28 -12.08
CA GLU A 258 11.98 -12.14 -13.28
C GLU A 258 10.61 -12.68 -13.72
N GLY A 259 9.83 -13.25 -12.78
CA GLY A 259 8.53 -13.84 -13.10
C GLY A 259 7.52 -12.81 -13.61
N LEU A 260 7.46 -11.64 -12.97
CA LEU A 260 6.57 -10.56 -13.36
C LEU A 260 6.97 -9.93 -14.70
N LEU A 261 8.28 -9.73 -14.93
CA LEU A 261 8.80 -9.23 -16.18
C LEU A 261 8.41 -10.17 -17.34
N LEU A 262 8.51 -11.48 -17.10
CA LEU A 262 8.15 -12.46 -18.11
C LEU A 262 6.65 -12.44 -18.44
N ASP A 263 5.78 -12.33 -17.43
CA ASP A 263 4.33 -12.17 -17.63
C ASP A 263 4.01 -10.92 -18.46
N MET A 264 4.66 -9.78 -18.15
CA MET A 264 4.48 -8.54 -18.92
C MET A 264 4.89 -8.72 -20.39
N ILE A 265 6.04 -9.35 -20.64
CA ILE A 265 6.56 -9.56 -22.01
C ILE A 265 5.66 -10.52 -22.79
N GLN A 266 5.21 -11.63 -22.19
CA GLN A 266 4.31 -12.59 -22.84
C GLN A 266 2.95 -11.96 -23.21
N ARG A 267 2.51 -10.96 -22.45
CA ARG A 267 1.27 -10.20 -22.71
C ARG A 267 1.46 -8.99 -23.64
N ASN A 268 2.67 -8.80 -24.19
CA ASN A 268 3.06 -7.64 -25.01
C ASN A 268 2.95 -6.28 -24.27
N LEU A 269 3.08 -6.28 -22.93
CA LEU A 269 3.05 -5.08 -22.09
C LEU A 269 4.47 -4.50 -21.90
N PHE A 270 5.12 -4.14 -23.02
CA PHE A 270 6.52 -3.67 -23.00
C PHE A 270 6.72 -2.35 -22.25
N GLU A 271 5.75 -1.44 -22.34
CA GLU A 271 5.76 -0.17 -21.61
C GLU A 271 5.74 -0.37 -20.09
N ASP A 272 5.00 -1.38 -19.62
CA ASP A 272 4.95 -1.73 -18.21
C ASP A 272 6.26 -2.41 -17.78
N ALA A 273 6.82 -3.27 -18.63
CA ALA A 273 8.12 -3.90 -18.40
C ALA A 273 9.25 -2.87 -18.27
N ILE A 274 9.26 -1.85 -19.13
CA ILE A 274 10.21 -0.72 -19.02
C ILE A 274 10.00 0.05 -17.72
N SER A 275 8.75 0.26 -17.32
CA SER A 275 8.41 0.95 -16.07
C SER A 275 8.86 0.13 -14.84
N LEU A 276 8.76 -1.20 -14.90
CA LEU A 276 9.24 -2.12 -13.86
C LEU A 276 10.77 -2.07 -13.73
N ILE A 277 11.49 -2.10 -14.85
CA ILE A 277 12.97 -2.02 -14.85
C ILE A 277 13.42 -0.64 -14.35
N SER A 278 12.74 0.42 -14.78
CA SER A 278 13.00 1.78 -14.29
C SER A 278 12.81 1.87 -12.77
N LEU A 279 11.76 1.24 -12.24
CA LEU A 279 11.54 1.13 -10.80
C LEU A 279 12.64 0.33 -10.09
N TYR A 280 13.09 -0.78 -10.70
CA TYR A 280 14.18 -1.59 -10.17
C TYR A 280 15.50 -0.81 -10.09
N HIS A 281 15.86 -0.07 -11.15
CA HIS A 281 17.05 0.78 -11.19
C HIS A 281 16.99 1.92 -10.17
N MET A 282 15.80 2.45 -9.89
CA MET A 282 15.64 3.46 -8.82
C MET A 282 15.86 2.90 -7.41
N LEU A 283 15.45 1.65 -7.13
CA LEU A 283 15.68 1.04 -5.82
C LEU A 283 17.10 0.48 -5.66
N HIS A 284 17.70 -0.02 -6.74
CA HIS A 284 18.99 -0.69 -6.76
C HIS A 284 19.94 0.00 -7.75
N PRO A 285 20.43 1.21 -7.45
CA PRO A 285 21.31 1.96 -8.38
C PRO A 285 22.66 1.27 -8.61
N ASP A 286 23.11 0.45 -7.68
CA ASP A 286 24.40 -0.24 -7.75
C ASP A 286 24.40 -1.49 -8.66
N CYS A 287 23.23 -1.87 -9.20
CA CYS A 287 23.14 -3.05 -10.05
C CYS A 287 23.80 -2.85 -11.42
N GLU A 288 24.30 -3.94 -12.02
CA GLU A 288 25.06 -3.88 -13.28
C GLU A 288 24.20 -3.29 -14.41
N SER A 289 22.93 -3.70 -14.46
CA SER A 289 21.97 -3.21 -15.44
C SER A 289 21.66 -1.71 -15.30
N ALA A 290 21.65 -1.15 -14.08
CA ALA A 290 21.42 0.28 -13.87
C ALA A 290 22.62 1.10 -14.33
N ARG A 291 23.83 0.64 -14.02
CA ARG A 291 25.07 1.29 -14.45
C ARG A 291 25.20 1.30 -15.97
N GLU A 292 24.97 0.16 -16.61
CA GLU A 292 25.03 0.05 -18.07
C GLU A 292 23.98 0.95 -18.74
N ALA A 293 22.75 0.97 -18.21
CA ALA A 293 21.68 1.84 -18.71
C ALA A 293 22.04 3.33 -18.60
N GLN A 294 22.68 3.74 -17.50
CA GLN A 294 23.08 5.13 -17.28
C GLN A 294 24.29 5.53 -18.13
N GLU A 295 25.28 4.64 -18.29
CA GLU A 295 26.49 4.90 -19.08
C GLU A 295 26.20 4.97 -20.58
N GLN A 296 25.29 4.12 -21.08
CA GLN A 296 24.96 4.02 -22.50
C GLN A 296 23.65 4.75 -22.90
N ASP A 297 22.98 5.43 -21.97
CA ASP A 297 21.65 6.09 -22.14
C ASP A 297 20.63 5.19 -22.86
N ILE A 298 20.59 3.91 -22.48
CA ILE A 298 19.76 2.90 -23.14
C ILE A 298 18.29 3.14 -22.81
N LYS A 299 17.45 3.21 -23.85
CA LYS A 299 16.01 3.48 -23.72
C LYS A 299 15.17 2.40 -24.41
N GLY A 300 13.93 2.26 -23.94
CA GLY A 300 12.93 1.41 -24.59
C GLY A 300 13.23 -0.09 -24.49
N ILE A 301 13.05 -0.80 -25.59
CA ILE A 301 13.18 -2.28 -25.63
C ILE A 301 14.61 -2.74 -25.36
N ASP A 302 15.61 -1.92 -25.69
CA ASP A 302 17.01 -2.28 -25.46
C ASP A 302 17.35 -2.28 -23.96
N LEU A 303 16.62 -1.50 -23.14
CA LEU A 303 16.72 -1.54 -21.69
C LEU A 303 16.30 -2.92 -21.15
N ILE A 304 15.27 -3.52 -21.75
CA ILE A 304 14.82 -4.88 -21.40
C ILE A 304 15.91 -5.90 -21.73
N LYS A 305 16.59 -5.77 -22.87
CA LYS A 305 17.69 -6.67 -23.26
C LYS A 305 18.89 -6.54 -22.33
N ALA A 306 19.31 -5.32 -21.99
CA ALA A 306 20.41 -5.08 -21.06
C ALA A 306 20.08 -5.68 -19.68
N PHE A 307 18.88 -5.42 -19.17
CA PHE A 307 18.41 -6.00 -17.92
C PHE A 307 18.38 -7.54 -17.95
N ALA A 308 17.86 -8.13 -19.04
CA ALA A 308 17.78 -9.58 -19.19
C ALA A 308 19.16 -10.24 -19.16
N LYS A 309 20.18 -9.62 -19.77
CA LYS A 309 21.54 -10.16 -19.79
C LYS A 309 22.24 -10.10 -18.43
N ALA A 310 22.03 -9.02 -17.69
CA ALA A 310 22.73 -8.78 -16.43
C ALA A 310 22.07 -9.47 -15.23
N GLU A 311 20.73 -9.42 -15.13
CA GLU A 311 20.03 -9.73 -13.87
C GLU A 311 19.14 -10.98 -13.95
N THR A 312 18.94 -11.55 -15.15
CA THR A 312 17.94 -12.61 -15.36
C THR A 312 18.56 -13.95 -15.73
N SER A 313 18.11 -15.03 -15.09
CA SER A 313 18.59 -16.39 -15.39
C SER A 313 18.12 -16.90 -16.76
N ARG A 314 16.93 -16.47 -17.20
CA ARG A 314 16.29 -16.85 -18.47
C ARG A 314 16.46 -15.80 -19.58
N ALA A 315 17.63 -15.16 -19.65
CA ALA A 315 17.94 -14.13 -20.65
C ALA A 315 17.61 -14.56 -22.09
N SER A 316 18.00 -15.78 -22.47
CA SER A 316 17.79 -16.33 -23.81
C SER A 316 16.32 -16.47 -24.19
N TYR A 317 15.46 -16.80 -23.23
CA TYR A 317 14.02 -16.91 -23.46
C TYR A 317 13.38 -15.53 -23.69
N ILE A 318 13.80 -14.53 -22.92
CA ILE A 318 13.35 -13.15 -23.09
C ILE A 318 13.78 -12.60 -24.46
N GLU A 319 15.05 -12.82 -24.85
CA GLU A 319 15.55 -12.39 -26.15
C GLU A 319 14.79 -13.04 -27.31
N LEU A 320 14.47 -14.33 -27.20
CA LEU A 320 13.67 -15.03 -28.21
C LEU A 320 12.27 -14.40 -28.39
N ILE A 321 11.59 -14.08 -27.29
CA ILE A 321 10.26 -13.44 -27.35
C ILE A 321 10.38 -12.04 -27.97
N LEU A 322 11.40 -11.27 -27.59
CA LEU A 322 11.64 -9.94 -28.16
C LEU A 322 11.92 -10.00 -29.66
N GLN A 323 12.71 -10.97 -30.13
CA GLN A 323 12.97 -11.18 -31.55
C GLN A 323 11.68 -11.55 -32.32
N ALA A 324 10.87 -12.46 -31.76
CA ALA A 324 9.58 -12.83 -32.35
C ALA A 324 8.66 -11.61 -32.48
N TYR A 325 8.60 -10.76 -31.45
CA TYR A 325 7.82 -9.52 -31.49
C TYR A 325 8.33 -8.53 -32.55
N GLN A 326 9.64 -8.30 -32.64
CA GLN A 326 10.21 -7.43 -33.66
C GLN A 326 9.86 -7.92 -35.07
N ALA A 327 9.99 -9.22 -35.33
CA ALA A 327 9.62 -9.84 -36.61
C ALA A 327 8.12 -9.69 -36.94
N LEU A 328 7.24 -9.80 -35.94
CA LEU A 328 5.80 -9.54 -36.08
C LEU A 328 5.52 -8.07 -36.43
N SER A 329 6.16 -7.12 -35.75
CA SER A 329 5.98 -5.69 -36.03
C SER A 329 6.41 -5.30 -37.44
N HIS A 330 7.51 -5.89 -37.94
CA HIS A 330 7.97 -5.67 -39.30
C HIS A 330 6.99 -6.22 -40.35
N LYS A 331 6.32 -7.34 -40.06
CA LYS A 331 5.27 -7.89 -40.93
C LYS A 331 4.00 -7.04 -40.93
N SER A 332 3.54 -6.57 -39.77
CA SER A 332 2.35 -5.71 -39.70
C SER A 332 2.57 -4.35 -40.38
N ALA A 333 3.78 -3.77 -40.24
CA ALA A 333 4.15 -2.53 -40.91
C ALA A 333 4.29 -2.69 -42.44
N ALA A 334 4.75 -3.85 -42.92
CA ALA A 334 4.78 -4.16 -44.34
C ALA A 334 3.38 -4.32 -44.93
N SER A 335 2.44 -4.95 -44.21
CA SER A 335 1.06 -5.15 -44.68
C SER A 335 0.15 -3.91 -44.65
N GLN A 336 0.58 -2.81 -44.03
CA GLN A 336 -0.16 -1.54 -44.01
C GLN A 336 0.27 -0.56 -45.12
N ASN A 337 1.35 -0.87 -45.84
CA ASN A 337 1.89 -0.05 -46.93
C ASN A 337 1.56 -0.61 -48.33
N ASP A 338 0.82 -1.71 -48.40
CA ASP A 338 0.16 -2.27 -49.59
C ASP A 338 -1.35 -1.99 -49.49
#